data_AF-A0A369R779-F1
#
_entry.id   AF-A0A369R779-F1
#
_cell.length_a   1.000
_cell.length_b   1.000
_cell.length_c   1.000
_cell.angle_alpha   90.00
_cell.angle_beta   90.00
_cell.angle_gamma   90.00
#
_symmetry.space_group_name_H-M   'P 1'
#
loop_
_entity.id
_entity.type
_entity.pdbx_description
1 polymer ?
#
loop_
_entity_poly.entity_id
_entity_poly.type
_entity_poly.pdbx_seq_one_letter_code
_entity_poly.pdbx_strand_id
1 'polypeptide(L)'
;MLLIFEKIIDSHASAVSGRGLPIGNLTSLYIANLYLLHPDHVRLSRRSRTRFITKSGIFAEKLLSGQWTQKEYAQHVMPLESFTDYADSRDLRKSVYRRIELTYTI
;
A
#
# COMPACT_ATOMS: atom_id res chain seq x y z
N MET A 1 -14.92 -12.79 -0.06
CA MET A 1 -13.75 -11.99 0.37
C MET A 1 -12.81 -11.67 -0.78
N LEU A 2 -12.40 -12.61 -1.64
CA LEU A 2 -11.48 -12.38 -2.78
C LEU A 2 -11.85 -11.22 -3.73
N LEU A 3 -13.14 -11.03 -4.04
CA LEU A 3 -13.56 -10.03 -5.03
C LEU A 3 -13.36 -8.58 -4.58
N ILE A 4 -13.31 -8.30 -3.27
CA ILE A 4 -13.15 -6.91 -2.81
C ILE A 4 -11.71 -6.45 -2.94
N PHE A 5 -10.75 -7.34 -2.67
CA PHE A 5 -9.33 -7.04 -2.76
C PHE A 5 -8.90 -6.84 -4.20
N GLU A 6 -9.33 -7.70 -5.12
CA GLU A 6 -9.07 -7.52 -6.55
C GLU A 6 -9.68 -6.20 -7.06
N LYS A 7 -10.92 -5.86 -6.67
CA LYS A 7 -11.52 -4.57 -7.01
C LYS A 7 -10.73 -3.37 -6.47
N ILE A 8 -10.22 -3.45 -5.23
CA ILE A 8 -9.38 -2.39 -4.65
C ILE A 8 -8.08 -2.29 -5.44
N ILE A 9 -7.38 -3.39 -5.71
CA ILE A 9 -6.10 -3.42 -6.43
C ILE A 9 -6.27 -2.87 -7.87
N ASP A 10 -7.32 -3.26 -8.57
CA ASP A 10 -7.53 -2.90 -9.98
C ASP A 10 -8.15 -1.51 -10.17
N SER A 11 -8.78 -0.93 -9.14
CA SER A 11 -9.33 0.44 -9.21
C SER A 11 -8.26 1.54 -9.22
N HIS A 12 -7.01 1.20 -8.91
CA HIS A 12 -5.89 2.14 -8.85
C HIS A 12 -5.01 2.02 -10.11
N ALA A 13 -5.09 3.00 -11.01
CA ALA A 13 -4.25 3.08 -12.20
C ALA A 13 -2.82 3.52 -11.83
N SER A 14 -1.82 2.73 -12.21
CA SER A 14 -0.40 3.03 -11.99
C SER A 14 -0.03 4.38 -12.59
N ALA A 15 0.39 5.33 -11.75
CA ALA A 15 0.77 6.67 -12.20
C ALA A 15 2.15 6.65 -12.88
N VAL A 16 2.26 7.41 -13.97
CA VAL A 16 3.43 7.54 -14.84
C VAL A 16 4.70 7.91 -14.05
N SER A 17 5.73 7.07 -14.20
CA SER A 17 7.09 7.33 -13.75
C SER A 17 7.71 8.44 -14.59
N GLY A 18 8.00 9.59 -13.99
CA GLY A 18 8.69 10.66 -14.69
C GLY A 18 8.63 12.03 -14.03
N ARG A 19 9.55 12.27 -13.09
CA ARG A 19 10.44 13.46 -13.05
C ARG A 19 11.18 13.54 -11.72
N GLY A 20 12.49 13.76 -11.80
CA GLY A 20 13.38 13.94 -10.66
C GLY A 20 12.96 15.14 -9.80
N LEU A 21 13.14 15.00 -8.49
CA LEU A 21 12.76 16.00 -7.50
C LEU A 21 13.98 16.83 -7.09
N PRO A 22 13.81 18.14 -6.82
CA PRO A 22 14.90 19.02 -6.43
C PRO A 22 15.51 18.58 -5.09
N ILE A 23 16.83 18.40 -5.10
CA ILE A 23 17.61 17.96 -3.94
C ILE A 23 17.87 19.17 -3.03
N GLY A 24 17.33 19.13 -1.81
CA GLY A 24 17.62 20.08 -0.74
C GLY A 24 16.36 20.45 0.06
N ASN A 25 16.39 20.23 1.38
CA ASN A 25 15.33 20.42 2.40
C ASN A 25 14.55 19.13 2.78
N LEU A 26 13.95 19.11 3.98
CA LEU A 26 13.11 18.11 4.66
C LEU A 26 12.19 17.29 3.75
N THR A 27 11.75 17.88 2.64
CA THR A 27 11.04 17.21 1.55
C THR A 27 11.81 16.02 0.98
N SER A 28 13.13 16.15 0.74
CA SER A 28 13.99 15.05 0.28
C SER A 28 14.10 13.92 1.32
N LEU A 29 14.18 14.25 2.62
CA LEU A 29 14.21 13.24 3.71
C LEU A 29 12.86 12.54 3.88
N TYR A 30 11.76 13.29 3.75
CA TYR A 30 10.41 12.73 3.79
C TYR A 30 10.20 11.76 2.63
N ILE A 31 10.64 12.14 1.43
CA ILE A 31 10.53 11.30 0.23
C ILE A 31 11.45 10.08 0.33
N ALA A 32 12.67 10.20 0.85
CA ALA A 32 13.54 9.05 1.12
C ALA A 32 12.97 8.09 2.18
N ASN A 33 12.22 8.61 3.15
CA ASN A 33 11.47 7.76 4.09
C ASN A 33 10.33 7.01 3.41
N LEU A 34 9.73 7.57 2.35
CA LEU A 34 8.63 6.95 1.63
C LEU A 34 9.11 5.97 0.55
N TYR A 35 10.11 6.38 -0.22
CA TYR A 35 10.51 5.77 -1.49
C TYR A 35 12.03 5.59 -1.61
N LEU A 36 12.42 4.63 -2.45
CA LEU A 36 13.76 4.43 -2.96
C LEU A 36 13.72 4.71 -4.47
N LEU A 37 14.47 5.71 -4.91
CA LEU A 37 14.56 6.10 -6.30
C LEU A 37 15.64 5.26 -6.99
N HIS A 38 15.26 4.49 -8.01
CA HIS A 38 16.18 3.86 -8.94
C HIS A 38 16.09 4.58 -10.30
N PRO A 39 17.12 4.48 -11.16
CA PRO A 39 17.12 5.13 -12.47
C PRO A 39 15.86 4.87 -13.31
N ASP A 40 15.34 3.63 -13.26
CA ASP A 40 14.24 3.19 -14.13
C ASP A 40 12.90 3.00 -13.40
N HIS A 41 12.88 3.04 -12.06
CA HIS A 41 11.69 2.74 -11.26
C HIS A 41 11.77 3.31 -9.84
N VAL A 42 10.61 3.46 -9.20
CA VAL A 42 10.50 3.89 -7.80
C VAL A 42 10.03 2.71 -6.96
N ARG A 43 10.72 2.41 -5.86
CA ARG A 43 10.31 1.38 -4.89
C ARG A 43 9.89 2.02 -3.59
N LEU A 44 9.13 1.29 -2.78
CA LEU A 44 8.92 1.70 -1.39
C LEU A 44 10.20 1.51 -0.58
N SER A 45 10.45 2.45 0.34
CA SER A 45 11.49 2.25 1.35
C SER A 45 11.17 1.03 2.22
N ARG A 46 12.19 0.46 2.86
CA ARG A 46 12.01 -0.64 3.82
C ARG A 46 11.00 -0.28 4.91
N ARG A 47 11.06 0.95 5.44
CA ARG A 47 10.16 1.44 6.51
C ARG A 47 8.71 1.53 6.00
N SER A 48 8.50 2.08 4.82
CA SER A 48 7.18 2.17 4.19
C SER A 48 6.58 0.80 3.92
N ARG A 49 7.39 -0.14 3.42
CA ARG A 49 6.97 -1.52 3.19
C ARG A 49 6.56 -2.20 4.50
N THR A 50 7.35 -2.06 5.56
CA THR A 50 6.99 -2.59 6.88
C THR A 50 5.68 -1.97 7.37
N ARG A 51 5.54 -0.64 7.31
CA ARG A 51 4.31 0.06 7.71
C ARG A 51 3.10 -0.44 6.93
N PHE A 52 3.22 -0.61 5.61
CA PHE A 52 2.16 -1.11 4.76
C PHE A 52 1.70 -2.50 5.20
N ILE A 53 2.64 -3.44 5.38
CA ILE A 53 2.33 -4.82 5.81
C ILE A 53 1.66 -4.82 7.19
N THR A 54 2.22 -4.11 8.17
CA THR A 54 1.69 -4.07 9.54
C THR A 54 0.29 -3.44 9.58
N LYS A 55 0.08 -2.32 8.90
CA LYS A 55 -1.23 -1.65 8.89
C LYS A 55 -2.30 -2.46 8.16
N SER A 56 -1.94 -3.11 7.04
CA SER A 56 -2.86 -3.98 6.30
C SER A 56 -3.36 -5.14 7.17
N GLY A 57 -2.48 -5.76 7.96
CA GLY A 57 -2.85 -6.79 8.92
C GLY A 57 -3.81 -6.28 10.01
N ILE A 58 -3.48 -5.15 10.65
CA ILE A 58 -4.34 -4.54 11.69
C ILE A 58 -5.72 -4.20 11.12
N PHE A 59 -5.80 -3.68 9.91
CA PHE A 59 -7.08 -3.32 9.30
C PHE A 59 -7.92 -4.56 8.98
N ALA A 60 -7.29 -5.63 8.49
CA ALA A 60 -7.97 -6.89 8.23
C ALA A 60 -8.50 -7.51 9.53
N GLU A 61 -7.72 -7.51 10.60
CA GLU A 61 -8.15 -7.99 11.93
C GLU A 61 -9.38 -7.21 12.43
N LYS A 62 -9.37 -5.88 12.30
CA LYS A 62 -10.51 -5.04 12.70
C LYS A 62 -11.78 -5.31 11.89
N LEU A 63 -11.62 -5.55 10.59
CA LEU A 63 -12.75 -5.93 9.74
C LEU A 63 -13.32 -7.29 10.15
N LEU A 64 -12.45 -8.28 10.40
CA LEU A 64 -12.85 -9.66 10.69
C LEU A 64 -13.42 -9.84 12.10
N SER A 65 -12.90 -9.10 13.07
CA SER A 65 -13.45 -9.05 14.44
C SER A 65 -14.77 -8.28 14.51
N GLY A 66 -15.26 -7.71 13.41
CA GLY A 66 -16.47 -6.90 13.35
C GLY A 66 -16.34 -5.53 14.00
N GLN A 67 -15.14 -5.13 14.43
CA GLN A 67 -14.89 -3.79 14.97
C GLN A 67 -15.06 -2.70 13.90
N TRP A 68 -14.79 -3.04 12.64
CA TRP A 68 -15.02 -2.17 11.49
C TRP A 68 -15.97 -2.82 10.49
N THR A 69 -16.84 -2.00 9.93
CA THR A 69 -17.63 -2.32 8.75
C THR A 69 -16.75 -2.34 7.49
N GLN A 70 -17.26 -2.94 6.41
CA GLN A 70 -16.59 -2.92 5.10
C GLN A 70 -16.32 -1.49 4.60
N LYS A 71 -17.23 -0.54 4.91
CA LYS A 71 -17.08 0.86 4.53
C LYS A 71 -15.92 1.53 5.27
N GLU A 72 -15.83 1.34 6.59
CA GLU A 72 -14.74 1.89 7.40
C GLU A 72 -13.40 1.27 7.01
N TYR A 73 -13.37 -0.03 6.74
CA TYR A 73 -12.20 -0.69 6.19
C TYR A 73 -11.72 -0.03 4.90
N ALA A 74 -12.61 0.17 3.92
CA ALA A 74 -12.28 0.82 2.66
C ALA A 74 -11.74 2.25 2.87
N GLN A 75 -12.36 3.03 3.75
CA GLN A 75 -11.92 4.40 4.08
C GLN A 75 -10.52 4.45 4.70
N HIS A 76 -10.13 3.43 5.46
CA HIS A 76 -8.80 3.36 6.07
C HIS A 76 -7.74 2.74 5.16
N VAL A 77 -8.12 1.82 4.28
CA VAL A 77 -7.22 1.17 3.32
C VAL A 77 -6.90 2.09 2.15
N MET A 78 -7.86 2.87 1.64
CA MET A 78 -7.66 3.74 0.47
C MET A 78 -6.45 4.69 0.60
N PRO A 79 -6.23 5.41 1.71
CA PRO A 79 -5.02 6.23 1.89
C PRO A 79 -3.73 5.42 1.98
N LEU A 80 -3.82 4.17 2.46
CA LEU A 80 -2.70 3.24 2.55
C LEU A 80 -2.34 2.66 1.17
N GLU A 81 -3.33 2.47 0.30
CA GLU A 81 -3.14 2.04 -1.08
C GLU A 81 -2.59 3.17 -1.95
N SER A 82 -3.21 4.35 -1.87
CA SER A 82 -2.90 5.48 -2.75
C SER A 82 -1.47 5.99 -2.61
N PHE A 83 -0.89 5.96 -1.40
CA PHE A 83 0.52 6.36 -1.24
C PHE A 83 1.48 5.32 -1.85
N THR A 84 1.06 4.06 -2.00
CA THR A 84 1.91 3.04 -2.62
C THR A 84 1.84 3.03 -4.14
N ASP A 85 0.83 3.64 -4.74
CA ASP A 85 0.62 3.68 -6.19
C ASP A 85 1.74 4.39 -6.95
N TYR A 86 2.43 5.35 -6.31
CA TYR A 86 3.56 6.04 -6.92
C TYR A 86 4.82 5.16 -7.02
N ALA A 87 4.88 4.07 -6.23
CA ALA A 87 5.94 3.09 -6.32
C ALA A 87 5.47 1.87 -7.11
N ASP A 88 6.43 1.15 -7.70
CA ASP A 88 6.21 -0.19 -8.23
C ASP A 88 5.95 -1.16 -7.06
N SER A 89 4.70 -1.19 -6.63
CA SER A 89 4.24 -1.86 -5.41
C SER A 89 3.11 -2.87 -5.67
N ARG A 90 2.69 -3.06 -6.92
CA ARG A 90 1.55 -3.91 -7.26
C ARG A 90 1.73 -5.34 -6.75
N ASP A 91 2.91 -5.93 -6.98
CA ASP A 91 3.21 -7.29 -6.53
C ASP A 91 3.28 -7.39 -5.01
N LEU A 92 3.79 -6.36 -4.34
CA LEU A 92 3.77 -6.27 -2.89
C LEU A 92 2.33 -6.30 -2.38
N ARG A 93 1.46 -5.44 -2.89
CA ARG A 93 0.05 -5.36 -2.49
C ARG A 93 -0.67 -6.69 -2.67
N LYS A 94 -0.53 -7.29 -3.87
CA LYS A 94 -1.08 -8.63 -4.17
C LYS A 94 -0.61 -9.69 -3.18
N SER A 95 0.69 -9.72 -2.87
CA SER A 95 1.25 -10.69 -1.93
C SER A 95 0.71 -10.53 -0.51
N VAL A 96 0.46 -9.29 -0.07
CA VAL A 96 -0.07 -8.98 1.26
C VAL A 96 -1.52 -9.39 1.38
N TYR A 97 -2.37 -9.00 0.43
CA TYR A 97 -3.78 -9.35 0.44
C TYR A 97 -4.00 -10.86 0.32
N ARG A 98 -3.27 -11.53 -0.58
CA ARG A 98 -3.29 -13.00 -0.66
C ARG A 98 -2.94 -13.65 0.67
N ARG A 99 -1.93 -13.15 1.38
CA ARG A 99 -1.54 -13.71 2.68
C ARG A 99 -2.60 -13.49 3.75
N ILE A 100 -3.24 -12.32 3.76
CA ILE A 100 -4.38 -12.02 4.63
C ILE A 100 -5.51 -13.03 4.35
N GLU A 101 -5.89 -13.21 3.08
CA GLU A 101 -6.93 -14.18 2.70
C GLU A 101 -6.62 -15.59 3.19
N LEU A 102 -5.38 -16.07 2.98
CA LEU A 102 -4.96 -17.40 3.44
C LEU A 102 -4.98 -17.55 4.97
N THR A 103 -4.74 -16.47 5.71
CA THR A 103 -4.70 -16.49 7.18
C THR A 103 -6.11 -16.57 7.77
N TYR A 104 -7.11 -16.04 7.07
CA TYR A 104 -8.47 -15.89 7.58
C TYR A 104 -9.52 -16.72 6.82
N THR A 105 -9.08 -17.57 5.89
CA THR A 105 -9.89 -18.64 5.32
C THR A 105 -9.66 -19.90 6.17
N ILE A 106 -10.48 -20.08 7.22
CA ILE A 106 -10.72 -21.36 7.89
C ILE A 106 -12.16 -21.76 7.59
#